data_AF-A0AAW2WH76-F1
#
_entry.id   AF-A0AAW2WH76-F1
#
_cell.length_a   1.000
_cell.length_b   1.000
_cell.length_c   1.000
_cell.angle_alpha   90.00
_cell.angle_beta   90.00
_cell.angle_gamma   90.00
#
_symmetry.space_group_name_H-M   'P 1'
#
loop_
_entity.id
_entity.type
_entity.pdbx_description
1 polymer ?
#
loop_
_entity_poly.entity_id
_entity_poly.type
_entity_poly.pdbx_seq_one_letter_code
_entity_poly.pdbx_strand_id
1 'polypeptide(L)'
;MAKSIRILLAIAVWYDYEIWQMDVKMAFLNGFIEEEIFMDQPEVSLLLEKNRRSVISKGQWELVAYLMLYVDDILLIGNDVKMLGDIKAWLFTQFSMKDMGKASYIIGIKIYRDRSRRLLGFT
;
A
#
# COMPACT_ATOMS: atom_id res chain seq x y z
N MET A 1 -2.62 10.31 13.09
CA MET A 1 -1.85 9.89 11.90
C MET A 1 -0.58 9.09 12.25
N ALA A 2 0.36 9.61 13.04
CA ALA A 2 1.62 8.88 13.33
C ALA A 2 1.45 7.51 14.05
N LYS A 3 0.43 7.33 14.90
CA LYS A 3 0.20 6.08 15.64
C LYS A 3 -0.27 4.92 14.75
N SER A 4 -1.23 5.17 13.85
CA SER A 4 -1.78 4.14 12.96
C SER A 4 -0.74 3.62 11.98
N ILE A 5 0.10 4.50 11.45
CA ILE A 5 1.20 4.14 10.54
C ILE A 5 2.20 3.23 11.25
N ARG A 6 2.61 3.59 12.48
CA ARG A 6 3.52 2.76 13.28
C ARG A 6 2.94 1.38 13.55
N ILE A 7 1.64 1.28 13.82
CA ILE A 7 0.96 -0.01 14.02
C ILE A 7 0.98 -0.83 12.73
N LEU A 8 0.60 -0.24 11.60
CA LEU A 8 0.59 -0.95 10.31
C LEU A 8 1.99 -1.42 9.90
N LEU A 9 3.01 -0.58 10.11
CA LEU A 9 4.40 -0.96 9.86
C LEU A 9 4.88 -2.04 10.82
N ALA A 10 4.49 -1.99 12.10
CA ALA A 10 4.81 -3.04 13.06
C ALA A 10 4.19 -4.38 12.63
N ILE A 11 2.95 -4.39 12.14
CA ILE A 11 2.29 -5.58 11.57
C ILE A 11 3.09 -6.08 10.35
N ALA A 12 3.44 -5.20 9.42
CA ALA A 12 4.19 -5.57 8.23
C ALA A 12 5.55 -6.20 8.57
N VAL A 13 6.23 -5.67 9.58
CA VAL A 13 7.51 -6.21 10.08
C VAL A 13 7.31 -7.56 10.78
N TRP A 14 6.32 -7.64 11.66
CA TRP A 14 6.02 -8.84 12.44
C TRP A 14 5.67 -10.04 11.55
N TYR A 15 4.88 -9.82 10.50
CA TYR A 15 4.46 -10.88 9.58
C TYR A 15 5.32 -11.00 8.31
N ASP A 16 6.39 -10.20 8.20
CA ASP A 16 7.30 -10.10 7.04
C ASP A 16 6.66 -9.66 5.71
N TYR A 17 5.57 -8.91 5.76
CA TYR A 17 4.89 -8.43 4.56
C TYR A 17 5.79 -7.54 3.70
N GLU A 18 5.62 -7.58 2.39
CA GLU A 18 6.23 -6.61 1.49
C GLU A 18 5.64 -5.22 1.75
N ILE A 19 6.44 -4.18 1.52
CA ILE A 19 6.02 -2.77 1.62
C ILE A 19 6.57 -2.10 0.38
N TRP A 20 5.68 -1.69 -0.52
CA TRP A 20 6.01 -0.98 -1.75
C TRP A 20 5.46 0.43 -1.72
N GLN A 21 6.22 1.36 -2.29
CA GLN A 21 5.86 2.76 -2.39
C GLN A 21 5.57 3.08 -3.85
N MET A 22 4.53 3.87 -4.07
CA MET A 22 4.19 4.42 -5.37
C MET A 22 3.84 5.91 -5.20
N ASP A 23 4.14 6.70 -6.21
CA ASP A 23 4.02 8.16 -6.20
C ASP A 23 3.10 8.59 -7.35
N VAL A 24 1.96 9.20 -7.05
CA VAL A 24 1.01 9.67 -8.07
C VAL A 24 1.49 11.04 -8.57
N LYS A 25 1.60 11.23 -9.89
CA LYS A 25 2.21 12.45 -10.47
C LYS A 25 1.38 13.74 -10.27
N MET A 26 0.18 13.65 -9.68
CA MET A 26 -0.75 14.76 -9.55
C MET A 26 -1.69 14.61 -8.34
N ALA A 27 -1.26 15.03 -7.16
CA ALA A 27 -2.14 15.55 -6.11
C ALA A 27 -1.80 17.04 -5.84
N PHE A 28 -1.68 17.82 -6.91
CA PHE A 28 -1.76 19.27 -6.74
C PHE A 28 -3.22 19.61 -6.40
N LEU A 29 -3.46 19.99 -5.14
CA LEU A 29 -4.53 20.91 -4.76
C LEU A 29 -4.25 22.24 -5.47
N ASN A 30 -4.58 22.32 -6.76
CA ASN A 30 -4.43 23.57 -7.52
C ASN A 30 -5.59 24.50 -7.16
N GLY A 31 -5.47 25.17 -6.01
CA GLY A 31 -6.34 26.26 -5.56
C GLY A 31 -6.53 26.29 -4.06
N PHE A 32 -6.74 27.47 -3.48
CA PHE A 32 -7.53 27.55 -2.25
C PHE A 32 -8.90 26.98 -2.58
N ILE A 33 -9.24 25.85 -1.99
CA ILE A 33 -10.52 25.19 -2.21
C ILE A 33 -11.43 25.64 -1.08
N GLU A 34 -12.47 26.40 -1.41
CA GLU A 34 -13.47 26.87 -0.44
C GLU A 34 -14.43 25.74 0.02
N GLU A 35 -14.32 24.56 -0.60
CA GLU A 35 -15.23 23.43 -0.44
C GLU A 35 -14.52 22.20 0.16
N GLU A 36 -15.23 21.44 1.00
CA GLU A 36 -14.76 20.15 1.50
C GLU A 36 -14.83 19.09 0.40
N ILE A 37 -13.67 18.55 0.02
CA ILE A 37 -13.57 17.44 -0.93
C ILE A 37 -13.49 16.13 -0.16
N PHE A 38 -14.34 15.17 -0.55
CA PHE A 38 -14.30 13.80 -0.05
C PHE A 38 -13.57 12.90 -1.06
N MET A 39 -12.75 11.98 -0.57
CA MET A 39 -12.17 10.91 -1.38
C MET A 39 -13.03 9.66 -1.28
N ASP A 40 -13.56 9.19 -2.41
CA ASP A 40 -14.11 7.84 -2.49
C ASP A 40 -12.97 6.83 -2.46
N GLN A 41 -13.08 5.85 -1.56
CA GLN A 41 -12.11 4.78 -1.49
C GLN A 41 -12.20 3.94 -2.78
N PRO A 42 -11.09 3.72 -3.50
CA PRO A 42 -11.10 2.90 -4.70
C PRO A 42 -11.61 1.49 -4.40
N GLU A 43 -12.35 0.88 -5.33
CA GLU A 43 -12.92 -0.48 -5.22
C GLU A 43 -11.85 -1.60 -5.30
N VAL A 44 -10.82 -1.51 -4.48
CA VAL A 44 -9.74 -2.51 -4.39
C VAL A 44 -10.30 -3.86 -3.91
N SER A 45 -11.45 -3.88 -3.22
CA SER A 45 -12.16 -5.08 -2.79
C SER A 45 -12.59 -5.97 -3.97
N LEU A 46 -12.95 -5.42 -5.13
CA LEU A 46 -13.41 -6.19 -6.29
C LEU A 46 -12.27 -6.93 -7.04
N LEU A 47 -11.01 -6.50 -6.88
CA LEU A 47 -9.85 -7.23 -7.42
C LEU A 47 -9.67 -8.59 -6.75
N LEU A 48 -9.94 -8.67 -5.44
CA LEU A 48 -9.90 -9.94 -4.70
C LEU A 48 -11.01 -10.89 -5.14
N GLU A 49 -12.16 -10.37 -5.57
CA GLU A 49 -13.27 -11.18 -6.09
C GLU A 49 -13.07 -11.64 -7.54
N LYS A 50 -12.48 -10.80 -8.42
CA LYS A 50 -12.23 -11.20 -9.82
C LYS A 50 -11.22 -12.34 -9.97
N ASN A 51 -10.29 -12.50 -9.03
CA ASN A 51 -9.36 -13.64 -8.99
C ASN A 51 -9.90 -14.88 -8.25
N ARG A 52 -11.14 -14.83 -7.73
CA ARG A 52 -11.76 -15.89 -6.90
C ARG A 52 -12.61 -16.91 -7.65
N ARG A 53 -12.37 -17.16 -8.94
CA ARG A 53 -12.91 -18.35 -9.61
C ARG A 53 -11.94 -19.53 -9.52
N SER A 54 -11.64 -20.00 -8.31
CA SER A 54 -11.32 -21.42 -8.07
C SER A 54 -11.29 -21.75 -6.56
N VAL A 55 -12.27 -22.57 -6.18
CA VAL A 55 -12.20 -23.61 -5.14
C VAL A 55 -11.82 -23.17 -3.72
N ILE A 56 -12.84 -23.11 -2.86
CA ILE A 56 -12.71 -23.26 -1.41
C ILE A 56 -12.08 -24.63 -1.15
N SER A 57 -10.80 -24.64 -0.81
CA SER A 57 -10.12 -25.81 -0.22
C SER A 57 -9.69 -25.43 1.19
N LYS A 58 -10.19 -26.17 2.18
CA LYS A 58 -9.83 -26.03 3.60
C LYS A 58 -8.31 -26.09 3.73
N GLY A 59 -7.70 -24.96 4.12
CA GLY A 59 -6.25 -24.82 4.32
C GLY A 59 -5.61 -23.55 3.75
N GLN A 60 -6.38 -22.62 3.17
CA GLN A 60 -5.84 -21.43 2.51
C GLN A 60 -5.35 -20.36 3.51
N TRP A 61 -4.07 -20.01 3.41
CA TRP A 61 -3.52 -18.78 3.98
C TRP A 61 -4.31 -17.59 3.42
N GLU A 62 -4.87 -16.74 4.30
CA GLU A 62 -5.58 -15.55 3.86
C GLU A 62 -4.59 -14.63 3.13
N LEU A 63 -4.89 -14.29 1.87
CA LEU A 63 -4.16 -13.26 1.13
C LEU A 63 -4.57 -11.90 1.70
N VAL A 64 -3.60 -11.12 2.16
CA VAL A 64 -3.83 -9.85 2.85
C VAL A 64 -3.05 -8.74 2.15
N ALA A 65 -3.76 -7.68 1.77
CA ALA A 65 -3.20 -6.45 1.25
C ALA A 65 -3.77 -5.25 2.02
N TYR A 66 -2.91 -4.32 2.40
CA TYR A 66 -3.26 -3.01 2.95
C TYR A 66 -2.80 -1.93 1.98
N LEU A 67 -3.70 -1.00 1.70
CA LEU A 67 -3.41 0.20 0.95
C LEU A 67 -3.49 1.40 1.90
N MET A 68 -2.39 2.12 2.04
CA MET A 68 -2.33 3.35 2.82
C MET A 68 -2.06 4.53 1.88
N LEU A 69 -2.91 5.55 1.96
CA LEU A 69 -2.86 6.74 1.11
C LEU A 69 -2.40 7.94 1.95
N TYR A 70 -1.44 8.71 1.44
CA TYR A 70 -0.99 9.99 2.00
C TYR A 70 -0.63 10.96 0.88
N VAL A 71 -1.57 11.86 0.52
CA VAL A 71 -1.38 12.83 -0.58
C VAL A 71 -0.95 12.10 -1.86
N ASP A 72 0.25 12.37 -2.39
CA ASP A 72 0.81 11.73 -3.59
C ASP A 72 1.37 10.32 -3.31
N ASP A 73 1.69 10.01 -2.06
CA ASP A 73 2.31 8.75 -1.65
C ASP A 73 1.27 7.65 -1.38
N ILE A 74 1.45 6.51 -2.04
CA ILE A 74 0.71 5.28 -1.80
C ILE A 74 1.66 4.22 -1.26
N LEU A 75 1.34 3.68 -0.09
CA LEU A 75 2.01 2.51 0.48
C LEU A 75 1.14 1.27 0.32
N LEU A 76 1.67 0.28 -0.40
CA LEU A 76 1.04 -1.01 -0.64
C LEU A 76 1.77 -2.09 0.15
N ILE A 77 1.06 -2.72 1.08
CA ILE A 77 1.61 -3.69 2.04
C ILE A 77 0.89 -5.02 1.91
N GLY A 78 1.59 -6.15 1.89
CA GLY A 78 0.90 -7.44 1.90
C GLY A 78 1.79 -8.67 1.90
N ASN A 79 1.17 -9.84 2.00
CA ASN A 79 1.85 -11.12 2.16
C ASN A 79 2.15 -11.87 0.86
N ASP A 80 1.60 -11.42 -0.28
CA ASP A 80 1.77 -12.09 -1.56
C ASP A 80 2.18 -11.11 -2.67
N VAL A 81 3.39 -11.33 -3.20
CA VAL A 81 4.00 -10.45 -4.22
C VAL A 81 3.17 -10.42 -5.50
N LYS A 82 2.55 -11.54 -5.89
CA LYS A 82 1.75 -11.61 -7.11
C LYS A 82 0.49 -10.75 -6.98
N MET A 83 -0.24 -10.88 -5.88
CA MET A 83 -1.41 -10.05 -5.58
C MET A 83 -1.05 -8.57 -5.51
N LEU A 84 0.06 -8.22 -4.86
CA LEU A 84 0.52 -6.82 -4.83
C LEU A 84 0.90 -6.33 -6.24
N GLY A 85 1.44 -7.20 -7.09
CA GLY A 85 1.68 -6.94 -8.50
C GLY A 85 0.40 -6.67 -9.29
N ASP A 86 -0.64 -7.49 -9.07
CA ASP A 86 -1.94 -7.35 -9.71
C ASP A 86 -2.63 -6.03 -9.29
N ILE A 87 -2.60 -5.69 -7.99
CA ILE A 87 -3.11 -4.42 -7.46
C ILE A 87 -2.33 -3.23 -8.03
N LYS A 88 -1.01 -3.33 -8.06
CA LYS A 88 -0.14 -2.29 -8.62
C LYS A 88 -0.47 -2.05 -10.09
N ALA A 89 -0.55 -3.11 -10.90
CA ALA A 89 -0.89 -3.01 -12.31
C ALA A 89 -2.26 -2.33 -12.51
N TRP A 90 -3.25 -2.69 -11.69
CA TRP A 90 -4.54 -2.01 -11.71
C TRP A 90 -4.44 -0.53 -11.35
N LEU A 91 -3.71 -0.14 -10.31
CA LEU A 91 -3.49 1.27 -9.96
C LEU A 91 -2.88 2.05 -11.12
N PHE A 92 -1.90 1.47 -11.84
CA PHE A 92 -1.31 2.07 -13.04
C PHE A 92 -2.31 2.26 -14.20
N THR A 93 -3.40 1.48 -14.24
CA THR A 93 -4.47 1.72 -15.24
C THR A 93 -5.38 2.87 -14.88
N GLN A 94 -5.49 3.21 -13.58
CA GLN A 94 -6.41 4.23 -13.09
C GLN A 94 -5.73 5.58 -12.89
N PHE A 95 -4.44 5.59 -12.52
CA PHE A 95 -3.72 6.79 -12.15
C PHE A 95 -2.39 6.92 -12.89
N SER A 96 -2.03 8.16 -13.25
CA SER A 96 -0.68 8.47 -13.72
C SER A 96 0.28 8.51 -12.53
N MET A 97 1.04 7.44 -12.34
CA MET A 97 1.90 7.27 -11.16
C MET A 97 3.27 6.70 -11.53
N LYS A 98 4.17 6.66 -10.56
CA LYS A 98 5.52 6.14 -10.63
C LYS A 98 5.70 5.06 -9.56
N ASP A 99 6.25 3.92 -9.95
CA ASP A 99 6.65 2.89 -9.00
C ASP A 99 7.96 3.31 -8.36
N MET A 100 7.97 3.47 -7.03
CA MET A 100 9.17 3.77 -6.25
C MET A 100 9.84 2.48 -5.75
N GLY A 101 9.23 1.32 -6.00
CA GLY A 101 9.74 0.01 -5.63
C GLY A 101 9.52 -0.29 -4.15
N LYS A 102 10.46 -1.01 -3.54
CA LYS A 102 10.43 -1.28 -2.09
C LYS A 102 10.52 0.03 -1.32
N ALA A 103 9.66 0.19 -0.33
CA ALA A 103 9.58 1.42 0.44
C ALA A 103 10.94 1.72 1.10
N SER A 104 11.51 2.85 0.71
CA SER A 104 12.75 3.40 1.24
C SER A 104 12.51 4.73 1.97
N TYR A 105 11.34 5.34 1.73
CA TYR A 105 10.84 6.51 2.43
C TYR A 105 9.37 6.29 2.80
N ILE A 106 8.95 6.84 3.93
CA ILE A 106 7.56 6.88 4.38
C ILE A 106 7.29 8.30 4.88
N ILE A 107 6.45 9.06 4.16
CA ILE A 107 6.10 10.45 4.51
C ILE A 107 7.37 11.30 4.70
N GLY A 108 8.28 11.21 3.73
CA GLY A 108 9.57 11.92 3.76
C GLY A 108 10.61 11.41 4.76
N ILE A 109 10.31 10.41 5.59
CA ILE A 109 11.26 9.82 6.54
C ILE A 109 11.95 8.62 5.88
N LYS A 110 13.28 8.60 5.89
CA LYS A 110 14.03 7.47 5.35
C LYS A 110 13.83 6.25 6.25
N ILE A 111 13.55 5.10 5.64
CA ILE A 111 13.40 3.85 6.37
C ILE A 111 14.47 2.84 5.96
N TYR A 112 14.87 2.01 6.93
CA TYR A 112 15.68 0.83 6.67
C TYR A 112 15.01 -0.38 7.31
N ARG A 113 15.05 -1.51 6.61
CA ARG A 113 14.45 -2.76 7.08
C ARG A 113 15.51 -3.82 7.28
N ASP A 114 15.57 -4.37 8.48
CA ASP A 114 16.33 -5.57 8.80
C ASP A 114 15.35 -6.72 9.02
N ARG A 115 15.24 -7.60 8.02
CA ARG A 115 14.35 -8.77 8.09
C ARG A 115 14.85 -9.82 9.07
N SER A 116 16.17 -9.97 9.23
CA SER A 116 16.76 -10.95 10.15
C SER A 116 16.42 -10.63 11.60
N ARG A 117 16.38 -9.34 11.94
CA ARG A 117 16.04 -8.85 13.27
C ARG A 117 14.57 -8.48 13.45
N ARG A 118 13.75 -8.56 12.40
CA ARG A 118 12.37 -8.06 12.38
C ARG A 118 12.28 -6.61 12.85
N LEU A 119 13.12 -5.76 12.25
CA LEU A 119 13.19 -4.35 12.57
C LEU A 119 12.93 -3.49 11.33
N LEU A 120 12.20 -2.41 11.55
CA LEU A 120 12.11 -1.28 10.63
C LEU A 120 12.52 -0.04 11.42
N GLY A 121 13.62 0.57 11.03
CA GLY A 121 14.10 1.79 11.65
C GLY A 121 13.89 3.01 10.75
N PHE A 122 13.93 4.17 11.39
CA PHE A 122 13.79 5.48 10.76
C PHE A 122 15.14 6.20 10.87
N THR A 123 15.54 6.92 9.82
CA THR A 123 16.76 7.72 9.76
C THR A 123 16.46 9.13 9.30
#